data_AF-A0A930BUY5-F1
#
_entry.id   AF-A0A930BUY5-F1
#
_cell.length_a   1.000
_cell.length_b   1.000
_cell.length_c   1.000
_cell.angle_alpha   90.00
_cell.angle_beta   90.00
_cell.angle_gamma   90.00
#
_symmetry.space_group_name_H-M   'P 1'
#
loop_
_entity.id
_entity.type
_entity.pdbx_description
1 polymer ?
#
loop_
_entity_poly.entity_id
_entity_poly.type
_entity_poly.pdbx_seq_one_letter_code
_entity_poly.pdbx_strand_id
1 'polypeptide(L)'
;MDTADTPLAFWSFSLAAAGYVALAAYLLTAGGDWRHNARTRRIGYAAVLSAIWALASLLSAEAGRPLAVLSAALLDTCRYGAWYAFLISVLSPGPADSGARPRLPAMLVQACWLMVALGVAIQGALLTGWLKPEEWLRALILHSLSSAVLGLVLVEQLFRTVSDDSIWNIKPLCLALLFQFGFDLYLFSDAMMFSHIDPDALAVRGFIHVITLPLLMLSSERSRDWTSKIRLSQKVAFHSVTLLFAGAYLLFVAGVGYYVRYFGGDWGRAFQLALVFAGLLTLGILLVSGSMRAKIKVLVGKHFFHYRYDYREEWLRFTQTLTTQDSPQSMGQQVIRGLANMVESPAGMLCLREAGQDNYVQTARWNLPECTASEVHDSPFCQFLISSGWVINMEEYRCFPARYNDLEIPGWLSEVPNAWLIVPLMVGHDMQGFVILASARTPISVNWEVNDLLRTAGCQAASFLAKMQATEALLEIRKFDAFNKMSAFVVHDLKNIVTQLSLMLKNAERHRDNPEFQQDMLMTVDHAVERMRQLMLQLREGAKPPGGVCGVSLDDIAQRIQKDKMKQGRPIEIDCQEHLVARGHDERLERVLGHLVQNALDASAPS
;
A
#
# COMPACT_ATOMS: atom_id res chain seq x y z
N MET A 1 16.50 -59.26 -1.36
CA MET A 1 15.97 -58.50 -2.51
C MET A 1 15.15 -59.50 -3.30
N ASP A 2 13.85 -59.56 -3.02
CA ASP A 2 12.93 -60.40 -3.78
C ASP A 2 12.69 -59.76 -5.15
N THR A 3 12.54 -60.60 -6.17
CA THR A 3 12.53 -60.27 -7.60
C THR A 3 11.26 -59.55 -8.09
N ALA A 4 10.46 -58.97 -7.19
CA ALA A 4 9.15 -58.39 -7.51
C ALA A 4 9.18 -56.87 -7.80
N ASP A 5 10.19 -56.12 -7.31
CA ASP A 5 10.23 -54.65 -7.39
C ASP A 5 11.09 -54.10 -8.55
N THR A 6 11.88 -54.97 -9.19
CA THR A 6 12.69 -54.65 -10.39
C THR A 6 11.91 -54.12 -11.60
N PRO A 7 10.67 -54.55 -11.93
CA PRO A 7 9.98 -54.03 -13.12
C PRO A 7 9.57 -52.56 -12.95
N LEU A 8 9.18 -52.12 -11.75
CA LEU A 8 8.69 -50.75 -11.54
C LEU A 8 9.80 -49.72 -11.69
N ALA A 9 10.96 -49.96 -11.05
CA ALA A 9 12.13 -49.10 -11.17
C ALA A 9 12.65 -49.08 -12.62
N PHE A 10 12.64 -50.22 -13.31
CA PHE A 10 13.05 -50.33 -14.71
C PHE A 10 12.21 -49.41 -15.61
N TRP A 11 10.88 -49.54 -15.55
CA TRP A 11 9.98 -48.72 -16.38
C TRP A 11 10.08 -47.24 -16.05
N SER A 12 10.17 -46.91 -14.77
CA SER A 12 10.24 -45.52 -14.30
C SER A 12 11.48 -44.80 -14.81
N PHE A 13 12.68 -45.36 -14.60
CA PHE A 13 13.93 -44.71 -15.03
C PHE A 13 14.14 -44.81 -16.54
N SER A 14 13.67 -45.86 -17.20
CA SER A 14 13.71 -45.96 -18.67
C SER A 14 12.85 -44.89 -19.33
N LEU A 15 11.64 -44.68 -18.83
CA LEU A 15 10.74 -43.64 -19.35
C LEU A 15 11.28 -42.24 -19.06
N ALA A 16 11.87 -42.03 -17.88
CA ALA A 16 12.53 -40.76 -17.53
C ALA A 16 13.72 -40.48 -18.45
N ALA A 17 14.58 -41.48 -18.71
CA ALA A 17 15.70 -41.35 -19.63
C ALA A 17 15.22 -41.01 -21.05
N ALA A 18 14.26 -41.77 -21.58
CA ALA A 18 13.69 -41.53 -22.90
C ALA A 18 13.06 -40.12 -23.00
N GLY A 19 12.32 -39.72 -21.97
CA GLY A 19 11.67 -38.41 -21.91
C GLY A 19 12.66 -37.24 -21.85
N TYR A 20 13.73 -37.35 -21.05
CA TYR A 20 14.77 -36.32 -21.03
C TYR A 20 15.60 -36.27 -22.31
N VAL A 21 15.83 -37.41 -22.97
CA VAL A 21 16.43 -37.47 -24.32
C VAL A 21 15.52 -36.78 -25.33
N ALA A 22 14.21 -37.02 -25.29
CA ALA A 22 13.24 -36.35 -26.14
C ALA A 22 13.21 -34.82 -25.88
N LEU A 23 13.23 -34.39 -24.62
CA LEU A 23 13.32 -32.97 -24.25
C LEU A 23 14.64 -32.34 -24.74
N ALA A 24 15.77 -33.02 -24.58
CA ALA A 24 17.04 -32.57 -25.10
C ALA A 24 16.99 -32.46 -26.64
N ALA A 25 16.56 -33.50 -27.34
CA ALA A 25 16.40 -33.50 -28.80
C ALA A 25 15.44 -32.40 -29.28
N TYR A 26 14.35 -32.15 -28.57
CA TYR A 26 13.42 -31.06 -28.84
C TYR A 26 14.10 -29.69 -28.70
N LEU A 27 14.84 -29.45 -27.61
CA LEU A 27 15.57 -28.20 -27.40
C LEU A 27 16.67 -27.98 -28.47
N LEU A 28 17.27 -29.07 -28.99
CA LEU A 28 18.25 -29.06 -30.07
C LEU A 28 17.63 -28.75 -31.44
N THR A 29 16.48 -29.36 -31.75
CA THR A 29 15.83 -29.31 -33.08
C THR A 29 14.90 -28.12 -33.24
N ALA A 30 14.15 -27.77 -32.21
CA ALA A 30 13.28 -26.60 -32.22
C ALA A 30 14.08 -25.29 -32.12
N GLY A 31 15.33 -25.29 -31.62
CA GLY A 31 16.09 -24.07 -31.30
C GLY A 31 17.10 -23.62 -32.36
N GLY A 32 16.67 -22.88 -33.40
CA GLY A 32 17.59 -22.15 -34.30
C GLY A 32 18.54 -21.17 -33.57
N ASP A 33 18.16 -20.73 -32.36
CA ASP A 33 18.93 -19.83 -31.49
C ASP A 33 19.62 -20.53 -30.30
N TRP A 34 19.66 -21.86 -30.24
CA TRP A 34 20.31 -22.61 -29.16
C TRP A 34 21.79 -22.24 -28.97
N ARG A 35 22.45 -21.79 -30.06
CA ARG A 35 23.83 -21.29 -30.03
C ARG A 35 24.00 -19.90 -29.42
N HIS A 36 23.00 -19.02 -29.53
CA HIS A 36 23.10 -17.61 -29.13
C HIS A 36 22.58 -17.33 -27.72
N ASN A 37 21.64 -18.13 -27.20
CA ASN A 37 21.04 -17.89 -25.89
C ASN A 37 21.64 -18.76 -24.77
N ALA A 38 22.41 -18.14 -23.87
CA ALA A 38 23.06 -18.83 -22.75
C ALA A 38 22.09 -19.57 -21.81
N ARG A 39 20.82 -19.12 -21.71
CA ARG A 39 19.80 -19.74 -20.85
C ARG A 39 19.25 -21.04 -21.45
N THR A 40 18.95 -21.05 -22.75
CA THR A 40 18.50 -22.24 -23.49
C THR A 40 19.57 -23.34 -23.49
N ARG A 41 20.85 -22.95 -23.54
CA ARG A 41 21.95 -23.91 -23.42
C ARG A 41 22.03 -24.56 -22.04
N ARG A 42 21.79 -23.81 -20.96
CA ARG A 42 21.84 -24.34 -19.58
C ARG A 42 20.67 -25.28 -19.25
N ILE A 43 19.45 -25.00 -19.73
CA ILE A 43 18.34 -25.97 -19.60
C ILE A 43 18.60 -27.24 -20.42
N GLY A 44 19.22 -27.11 -21.60
CA GLY A 44 19.69 -28.25 -22.40
C GLY A 44 20.70 -29.11 -21.64
N TYR A 45 21.70 -28.51 -21.00
CA TYR A 45 22.65 -29.23 -20.15
C TYR A 45 21.96 -29.93 -18.97
N ALA A 46 21.01 -29.27 -18.31
CA ALA A 46 20.22 -29.88 -17.23
C ALA A 46 19.41 -31.09 -17.72
N ALA A 47 18.82 -31.02 -18.92
CA ALA A 47 18.10 -32.14 -19.53
C ALA A 47 19.03 -33.31 -19.87
N VAL A 48 20.19 -33.06 -20.48
CA VAL A 48 21.18 -34.09 -20.81
C VAL A 48 21.70 -34.79 -19.54
N LEU A 49 22.06 -34.02 -18.51
CA LEU A 49 22.53 -34.58 -17.25
C LEU A 49 21.45 -35.39 -16.54
N SER A 50 20.18 -34.95 -16.62
CA SER A 50 19.03 -35.70 -16.09
C SER A 50 18.80 -37.01 -16.84
N ALA A 51 19.03 -37.04 -18.18
CA ALA A 51 18.97 -38.28 -18.96
C ALA A 51 20.08 -39.27 -18.56
N ILE A 52 21.32 -38.78 -18.41
CA ILE A 52 22.47 -39.60 -18.00
C ILE A 52 22.25 -40.14 -16.58
N TRP A 53 21.73 -39.32 -15.67
CA TRP A 53 21.35 -39.74 -14.32
C TRP A 53 20.27 -40.83 -14.33
N ALA A 54 19.21 -40.67 -15.14
CA ALA A 54 18.15 -41.67 -15.23
C ALA A 54 18.70 -43.02 -15.75
N LEU A 55 19.58 -42.98 -16.77
CA LEU A 55 20.25 -44.18 -17.28
C LEU A 55 21.18 -44.83 -16.23
N ALA A 56 21.95 -44.04 -15.49
CA ALA A 56 22.81 -44.58 -14.43
C ALA A 56 22.00 -45.17 -13.27
N SER A 57 20.86 -44.56 -12.93
CA SER A 57 19.93 -45.07 -11.91
C SER A 57 19.29 -46.39 -12.34
N LEU A 58 18.96 -46.52 -13.63
CA LEU A 58 18.49 -47.77 -14.24
C LEU A 58 19.56 -48.87 -14.13
N LEU A 59 20.79 -48.59 -14.58
CA LEU A 59 21.90 -49.53 -14.50
C LEU A 59 22.24 -49.92 -13.05
N SER A 60 22.09 -48.98 -12.11
CA SER A 60 22.24 -49.25 -10.69
C SER A 60 21.18 -50.20 -10.15
N ALA A 61 19.94 -50.08 -10.61
CA ALA A 61 18.83 -50.94 -10.19
C ALA A 61 18.99 -52.38 -10.72
N GLU A 62 19.50 -52.56 -11.95
CA GLU A 62 19.65 -53.89 -12.55
C GLU A 62 20.96 -54.60 -12.19
N ALA A 63 22.09 -53.88 -12.21
CA ALA A 63 23.39 -54.52 -12.08
C ALA A 63 23.78 -54.83 -10.63
N GLY A 64 23.18 -54.14 -9.65
CA GLY A 64 23.47 -54.31 -8.21
C GLY A 64 24.94 -54.05 -7.84
N ARG A 65 25.74 -53.45 -8.74
CA ARG A 65 27.17 -53.21 -8.53
C ARG A 65 27.40 -51.95 -7.70
N PRO A 66 28.31 -51.95 -6.72
CA PRO A 66 28.56 -50.77 -5.87
C PRO A 66 29.05 -49.55 -6.68
N LEU A 67 29.82 -49.78 -7.75
CA LEU A 67 30.24 -48.72 -8.67
C LEU A 67 29.07 -48.08 -9.42
N ALA A 68 28.02 -48.85 -9.74
CA ALA A 68 26.84 -48.32 -10.40
C ALA A 68 26.06 -47.39 -9.46
N VAL A 69 25.90 -47.79 -8.19
CA VAL A 69 25.26 -46.96 -7.14
C VAL A 69 26.02 -45.65 -6.93
N LEU A 70 27.35 -45.71 -6.79
CA LEU A 70 28.23 -44.54 -6.69
C LEU A 70 28.08 -43.60 -7.89
N SER A 71 28.07 -44.16 -9.11
CA SER A 71 27.92 -43.38 -10.33
C SER A 71 26.56 -42.68 -10.42
N ALA A 72 25.48 -43.36 -10.03
CA ALA A 72 24.14 -42.80 -10.01
C ALA A 72 24.02 -41.66 -8.98
N ALA A 73 24.59 -41.82 -7.78
CA ALA A 73 24.60 -40.80 -6.74
C ALA A 73 25.42 -39.55 -7.14
N LEU A 74 26.58 -39.75 -7.79
CA LEU A 74 27.38 -38.65 -8.34
C LEU A 74 26.61 -37.90 -9.43
N LEU A 75 25.99 -38.63 -10.35
CA LEU A 75 25.19 -38.03 -11.43
C LEU A 75 23.95 -37.30 -10.90
N ASP A 76 23.33 -37.76 -9.81
CA ASP A 76 22.24 -37.04 -9.16
C ASP A 76 22.73 -35.70 -8.58
N THR A 77 23.91 -35.69 -7.95
CA THR A 77 24.55 -34.46 -7.44
C THR A 77 24.82 -33.48 -8.60
N CYS A 78 25.34 -33.99 -9.72
CA CYS A 78 25.57 -33.19 -10.92
C CYS A 78 24.25 -32.64 -11.48
N ARG A 79 23.18 -33.45 -11.51
CA ARG A 79 21.83 -33.05 -11.95
C ARG A 79 21.29 -31.87 -11.13
N TYR A 80 21.38 -31.93 -9.80
CA TYR A 80 21.05 -30.81 -8.92
C TYR A 80 21.85 -29.56 -9.27
N GLY A 81 23.17 -29.70 -9.43
CA GLY A 81 24.05 -28.60 -9.83
C GLY A 81 23.66 -27.97 -11.17
N ALA A 82 23.24 -28.76 -12.15
CA ALA A 82 22.78 -28.26 -13.45
C ALA A 82 21.47 -27.46 -13.32
N TRP A 83 20.52 -27.91 -12.52
CA TRP A 83 19.30 -27.17 -12.23
C TRP A 83 19.56 -25.88 -11.44
N TYR A 84 20.47 -25.88 -10.48
CA TYR A 84 20.91 -24.66 -9.79
C TYR A 84 21.54 -23.67 -10.76
N ALA A 85 22.47 -24.13 -11.60
CA ALA A 85 23.14 -23.30 -12.59
C ALA A 85 22.15 -22.68 -13.59
N PHE A 86 21.11 -23.43 -13.97
CA PHE A 86 20.01 -22.92 -14.77
C PHE A 86 19.19 -21.87 -14.03
N LEU A 87 18.71 -22.14 -12.81
CA LEU A 87 17.91 -21.19 -12.03
C LEU A 87 18.68 -19.89 -11.73
N ILE A 88 19.96 -19.99 -11.35
CA ILE A 88 20.86 -18.85 -11.14
C ILE A 88 21.00 -18.03 -12.43
N SER A 89 21.02 -18.68 -13.60
CA SER A 89 21.11 -17.99 -14.91
C SER A 89 19.87 -17.18 -15.28
N VAL A 90 18.69 -17.66 -14.85
CA VAL A 90 17.42 -16.99 -15.06
C VAL A 90 17.30 -15.80 -14.11
N LEU A 91 17.78 -15.96 -12.88
CA LEU A 91 17.76 -14.94 -11.82
C LEU A 91 18.85 -13.87 -11.95
N SER A 92 19.95 -14.17 -12.65
CA SER A 92 21.06 -13.22 -12.85
C SER A 92 20.72 -12.16 -13.90
N PRO A 93 21.21 -10.90 -13.74
CA PRO A 93 21.00 -9.83 -14.71
C PRO A 93 21.53 -10.22 -16.10
N GLY A 94 20.84 -9.78 -17.16
CA GLY A 94 21.32 -9.94 -18.53
C GLY A 94 22.48 -8.97 -18.83
N PRO A 95 23.27 -9.22 -19.90
CA PRO A 95 24.41 -8.38 -20.28
C PRO A 95 24.05 -6.94 -20.69
N ALA A 96 22.76 -6.62 -20.89
CA ALA A 96 22.28 -5.25 -21.13
C ALA A 96 22.09 -4.42 -19.85
N ASP A 97 22.17 -5.04 -18.66
CA ASP A 97 21.90 -4.46 -17.34
C ASP A 97 23.22 -4.21 -16.57
N SER A 98 24.27 -3.72 -17.25
CA SER A 98 25.68 -3.64 -16.82
C SER A 98 25.99 -2.81 -15.55
N GLY A 99 24.98 -2.31 -14.85
CA GLY A 99 25.10 -1.57 -13.59
C GLY A 99 24.13 -2.03 -12.48
N ALA A 100 23.35 -3.08 -12.69
CA ALA A 100 22.38 -3.56 -11.71
C ALA A 100 23.06 -4.39 -10.60
N ARG A 101 22.73 -4.10 -9.34
CA ARG A 101 23.18 -4.91 -8.19
C ARG A 101 22.76 -6.39 -8.39
N PRO A 102 23.58 -7.36 -7.96
CA PRO A 102 23.22 -8.77 -8.03
C PRO A 102 21.90 -9.02 -7.31
N ARG A 103 20.92 -9.54 -8.04
CA ARG A 103 19.53 -9.76 -7.57
C ARG A 103 19.43 -10.94 -6.59
N LEU A 104 20.38 -11.87 -6.68
CA LEU A 104 20.60 -12.95 -5.71
C LEU A 104 21.69 -12.53 -4.72
N PRO A 105 21.52 -12.76 -3.41
CA PRO A 105 22.61 -12.60 -2.46
C PRO A 105 23.74 -13.57 -2.82
N ALA A 106 24.98 -13.07 -2.85
CA ALA A 106 26.16 -13.86 -3.20
C ALA A 106 26.28 -15.15 -2.36
N MET A 107 25.85 -15.08 -1.10
CA MET A 107 25.80 -16.22 -0.18
C MET A 107 24.94 -17.39 -0.70
N LEU A 108 23.80 -17.13 -1.36
CA LEU A 108 22.94 -18.21 -1.85
C LEU A 108 23.58 -18.92 -3.06
N VAL A 109 24.23 -18.16 -3.95
CA VAL A 109 25.00 -18.72 -5.07
C VAL A 109 26.18 -19.54 -4.56
N GLN A 110 26.90 -19.05 -3.55
CA GLN A 110 27.98 -19.78 -2.89
C GLN A 110 27.47 -21.05 -2.23
N ALA A 111 26.32 -21.01 -1.55
CA ALA A 111 25.70 -22.18 -0.93
C ALA A 111 25.35 -23.27 -1.96
N CYS A 112 24.87 -22.89 -3.16
CA CYS A 112 24.59 -23.85 -4.24
C CYS A 112 25.85 -24.59 -4.70
N TRP A 113 26.94 -23.86 -4.94
CA TRP A 113 28.20 -24.48 -5.38
C TRP A 113 28.90 -25.26 -4.27
N LEU A 114 28.80 -24.77 -3.02
CA LEU A 114 29.27 -25.51 -1.85
C LEU A 114 28.51 -26.84 -1.69
N MET A 115 27.20 -26.84 -1.91
CA MET A 115 26.38 -28.06 -1.85
C MET A 115 26.84 -29.07 -2.91
N VAL A 116 27.04 -28.64 -4.15
CA VAL A 116 27.56 -29.51 -5.23
C VAL A 116 28.94 -30.06 -4.88
N ALA A 117 29.86 -29.22 -4.39
CA ALA A 117 31.19 -29.63 -3.99
C ALA A 117 31.17 -30.66 -2.83
N LEU A 118 30.30 -30.44 -1.84
CA LEU A 118 30.09 -31.36 -0.73
C LEU A 118 29.57 -32.73 -1.21
N GLY A 119 28.61 -32.74 -2.13
CA GLY A 119 28.09 -33.99 -2.70
C GLY A 119 29.17 -34.81 -3.41
N VAL A 120 30.02 -34.16 -4.21
CA VAL A 120 31.19 -34.81 -4.85
C VAL A 120 32.18 -35.32 -3.81
N ALA A 121 32.45 -34.54 -2.76
CA ALA A 121 33.34 -34.94 -1.67
C ALA A 121 32.83 -36.17 -0.90
N ILE A 122 31.52 -36.28 -0.66
CA ILE A 122 30.91 -37.46 -0.02
C ILE A 122 31.14 -38.72 -0.84
N GLN A 123 31.00 -38.66 -2.17
CA GLN A 123 31.29 -39.80 -3.05
C GLN A 123 32.79 -40.16 -3.04
N GLY A 124 33.66 -39.14 -3.09
CA GLY A 124 35.11 -39.32 -3.00
C GLY A 124 35.56 -39.96 -1.68
N ALA A 125 34.96 -39.56 -0.56
CA ALA A 125 35.27 -40.06 0.77
C ALA A 125 34.93 -41.55 0.95
N LEU A 126 33.91 -42.07 0.26
CA LEU A 126 33.65 -43.51 0.22
C LEU A 126 34.73 -44.24 -0.61
N LEU A 127 35.11 -43.69 -1.76
CA LEU A 127 36.15 -44.27 -2.64
C LEU A 127 37.53 -44.31 -1.97
N THR A 128 37.87 -43.30 -1.17
CA THR A 128 39.14 -43.24 -0.42
C THR A 128 39.11 -44.01 0.91
N GLY A 129 37.95 -44.59 1.28
CA GLY A 129 37.77 -45.34 2.53
C GLY A 129 37.68 -44.48 3.79
N TRP A 130 37.48 -43.17 3.67
CA TRP A 130 37.31 -42.26 4.80
C TRP A 130 35.95 -42.40 5.47
N LEU A 131 34.92 -42.78 4.71
CA LEU A 131 33.57 -43.06 5.22
C LEU A 131 33.25 -44.55 5.07
N LYS A 132 32.65 -45.14 6.10
CA LYS A 132 32.04 -46.47 5.99
C LYS A 132 30.76 -46.41 5.16
N PRO A 133 30.30 -47.52 4.54
CA PRO A 133 29.08 -47.53 3.72
C PRO A 133 27.82 -47.00 4.44
N GLU A 134 27.66 -47.31 5.73
CA GLU A 134 26.53 -46.81 6.55
C GLU A 134 26.62 -45.29 6.79
N GLU A 135 27.82 -44.78 7.07
CA GLU A 135 28.06 -43.34 7.27
C GLU A 135 27.88 -42.58 5.96
N TRP A 136 28.32 -43.16 4.83
CA TRP A 136 28.09 -42.64 3.50
C TRP A 136 26.61 -42.55 3.16
N LEU A 137 25.82 -43.60 3.44
CA LEU A 137 24.37 -43.59 3.19
C LEU A 137 23.67 -42.47 3.97
N ARG A 138 23.99 -42.31 5.26
CA ARG A 138 23.44 -41.21 6.08
C ARG A 138 23.84 -39.83 5.56
N ALA A 139 25.11 -39.67 5.19
CA ALA A 139 25.61 -38.43 4.61
C ALA A 139 24.93 -38.11 3.27
N LEU A 140 24.72 -39.13 2.43
CA LEU A 140 24.02 -39.00 1.15
C LEU A 140 22.57 -38.57 1.32
N ILE A 141 21.83 -39.18 2.26
CA ILE A 141 20.43 -38.82 2.55
C ILE A 141 20.34 -37.37 3.03
N LEU A 142 21.17 -36.96 3.99
CA LEU A 142 21.19 -35.59 4.50
C LEU A 142 21.57 -34.57 3.42
N HIS A 143 22.56 -34.89 2.59
CA HIS A 143 22.98 -34.06 1.47
C HIS A 143 21.87 -33.90 0.42
N SER A 144 21.19 -34.99 0.08
CA SER A 144 20.13 -34.98 -0.93
C SER A 144 18.88 -34.23 -0.44
N LEU A 145 18.53 -34.39 0.85
CA LEU A 145 17.48 -33.60 1.50
C LEU A 145 17.80 -32.10 1.47
N SER A 146 19.02 -31.74 1.87
CA SER A 146 19.48 -30.34 1.88
C SER A 146 19.49 -29.72 0.48
N SER A 147 19.82 -30.53 -0.52
CA SER A 147 19.78 -30.14 -1.94
C SER A 147 18.34 -29.90 -2.41
N ALA A 148 17.40 -30.79 -2.10
CA ALA A 148 15.98 -30.57 -2.43
C ALA A 148 15.44 -29.27 -1.83
N VAL A 149 15.73 -28.99 -0.54
CA VAL A 149 15.34 -27.73 0.12
C VAL A 149 15.95 -26.52 -0.58
N LEU A 150 17.25 -26.55 -0.90
CA LEU A 150 17.91 -25.44 -1.59
C LEU A 150 17.33 -25.20 -2.99
N GLY A 151 17.00 -26.27 -3.72
CA GLY A 151 16.29 -26.21 -5.01
C GLY A 151 14.94 -25.52 -4.89
N LEU A 152 14.14 -25.87 -3.88
CA LEU A 152 12.86 -25.23 -3.60
C LEU A 152 13.00 -23.75 -3.25
N VAL A 153 14.02 -23.37 -2.47
CA VAL A 153 14.33 -21.96 -2.18
C VAL A 153 14.64 -21.20 -3.46
N LEU A 154 15.42 -21.76 -4.38
CA LEU A 154 15.71 -21.13 -5.68
C LEU A 154 14.44 -20.98 -6.55
N VAL A 155 13.54 -21.96 -6.53
CA VAL A 155 12.25 -21.89 -7.23
C VAL A 155 11.37 -20.77 -6.64
N GLU A 156 11.34 -20.61 -5.32
CA GLU A 156 10.65 -19.50 -4.65
C GLU A 156 11.24 -18.14 -5.07
N GLN A 157 12.57 -18.01 -5.06
CA GLN A 157 13.22 -16.77 -5.50
C GLN A 157 12.88 -16.45 -6.95
N LEU A 158 12.86 -17.45 -7.83
CA LEU A 158 12.43 -17.30 -9.21
C LEU A 158 10.99 -16.78 -9.30
N PHE A 159 10.07 -17.40 -8.57
CA PHE A 159 8.66 -17.00 -8.60
C PHE A 159 8.44 -15.57 -8.09
N ARG A 160 9.15 -15.16 -7.04
CA ARG A 160 8.99 -13.82 -6.42
C ARG A 160 9.63 -12.68 -7.21
N THR A 161 10.67 -12.96 -8.00
CA THR A 161 11.44 -11.90 -8.67
C THR A 161 10.77 -11.47 -10.00
N VAL A 162 9.78 -12.22 -10.46
CA VAL A 162 9.17 -12.07 -11.79
C VAL A 162 7.95 -11.16 -11.70
N SER A 163 7.84 -10.20 -12.62
CA SER A 163 6.70 -9.29 -12.75
C SER A 163 5.43 -10.02 -13.20
N ASP A 164 4.26 -9.50 -12.79
CA ASP A 164 2.93 -10.11 -13.03
C ASP A 164 2.68 -10.51 -14.48
N ASP A 165 3.11 -9.68 -15.44
CA ASP A 165 2.98 -9.93 -16.89
C ASP A 165 3.76 -11.17 -17.35
N SER A 166 4.83 -11.53 -16.63
CA SER A 166 5.74 -12.64 -16.96
C SER A 166 5.46 -13.92 -16.17
N ILE A 167 4.62 -13.88 -15.13
CA ILE A 167 4.36 -15.04 -14.25
C ILE A 167 3.73 -16.18 -15.04
N TRP A 168 2.82 -15.90 -15.97
CA TRP A 168 2.16 -16.93 -16.78
C TRP A 168 3.09 -17.79 -17.65
N ASN A 169 4.26 -17.24 -18.02
CA ASN A 169 5.25 -17.95 -18.82
C ASN A 169 6.18 -18.84 -17.97
N ILE A 170 6.46 -18.45 -16.73
CA ILE A 170 7.35 -19.21 -15.82
C ILE A 170 6.59 -20.24 -15.00
N LYS A 171 5.29 -20.06 -14.77
CA LYS A 171 4.45 -21.01 -14.00
C LYS A 171 4.72 -22.48 -14.32
N PRO A 172 4.78 -22.93 -15.60
CA PRO A 172 5.04 -24.33 -15.91
C PRO A 172 6.42 -24.80 -15.42
N LEU A 173 7.46 -23.97 -15.54
CA LEU A 173 8.81 -24.27 -15.05
C LEU A 173 8.85 -24.38 -13.53
N CYS A 174 8.33 -23.38 -12.82
CA CYS A 174 8.27 -23.39 -11.37
C CYS A 174 7.47 -24.60 -10.87
N LEU A 175 6.35 -24.93 -11.53
CA LEU A 175 5.53 -26.08 -11.18
C LEU A 175 6.28 -27.41 -11.40
N ALA A 176 6.98 -27.57 -12.53
CA ALA A 176 7.78 -28.75 -12.81
C ALA A 176 8.86 -28.98 -11.75
N LEU A 177 9.63 -27.93 -11.43
CA LEU A 177 10.71 -28.02 -10.45
C LEU A 177 10.20 -28.13 -9.01
N LEU A 178 9.06 -27.52 -8.70
CA LEU A 178 8.37 -27.70 -7.42
C LEU A 178 7.97 -29.15 -7.20
N PHE A 179 7.41 -29.82 -8.22
CA PHE A 179 7.06 -31.24 -8.11
C PHE A 179 8.30 -32.13 -7.97
N GLN A 180 9.35 -31.87 -8.74
CA GLN A 180 10.59 -32.65 -8.65
C GLN A 180 11.27 -32.49 -7.28
N PHE A 181 11.58 -31.26 -6.86
CA PHE A 181 12.24 -31.02 -5.58
C PHE A 181 11.33 -31.28 -4.37
N GLY A 182 10.02 -31.08 -4.52
CA GLY A 182 9.04 -31.41 -3.48
C GLY A 182 8.93 -32.91 -3.24
N PHE A 183 8.98 -33.71 -4.31
CA PHE A 183 9.06 -35.16 -4.15
C PHE A 183 10.41 -35.62 -3.58
N ASP A 184 11.52 -35.04 -4.03
CA ASP A 184 12.84 -35.34 -3.47
C ASP A 184 12.88 -34.98 -1.96
N LEU A 185 12.24 -33.88 -1.54
CA LEU A 185 12.06 -33.53 -0.12
C LEU A 185 11.30 -34.62 0.65
N TYR A 186 10.21 -35.14 0.08
CA TYR A 186 9.46 -36.26 0.67
C TYR A 186 10.31 -37.52 0.77
N LEU A 187 10.90 -37.98 -0.34
CA LEU A 187 11.71 -39.18 -0.44
C LEU A 187 12.87 -39.18 0.57
N PHE A 188 13.65 -38.10 0.63
CA PHE A 188 14.80 -38.04 1.52
C PHE A 188 14.43 -37.71 2.98
N SER A 189 13.28 -37.09 3.23
CA SER A 189 12.75 -36.93 4.59
C SER A 189 12.31 -38.27 5.16
N ASP A 190 11.65 -39.11 4.36
CA ASP A 190 11.29 -40.47 4.73
C ASP A 190 12.54 -41.33 4.96
N ALA A 191 13.50 -41.27 4.03
CA ALA A 191 14.75 -42.00 4.16
C ALA A 191 15.59 -41.58 5.38
N MET A 192 15.52 -40.30 5.78
CA MET A 192 16.16 -39.83 7.00
C MET A 192 15.48 -40.42 8.26
N MET A 193 14.15 -40.53 8.24
CA MET A 193 13.37 -41.03 9.38
C MET A 193 13.62 -42.52 9.62
N PHE A 194 13.69 -43.33 8.56
CA PHE A 194 13.87 -44.77 8.67
C PHE A 194 15.30 -45.27 8.38
N SER A 195 16.24 -44.35 8.12
CA SER A 195 17.65 -44.65 7.83
C SER A 195 17.88 -45.63 6.66
N HIS A 196 16.90 -45.79 5.77
CA HIS A 196 16.98 -46.57 4.54
C HIS A 196 16.18 -45.86 3.45
N ILE A 197 16.53 -46.06 2.19
CA ILE A 197 15.77 -45.50 1.07
C ILE A 197 14.69 -46.51 0.70
N ASP A 198 13.42 -46.11 0.78
CA ASP A 198 12.29 -46.93 0.33
C ASP A 198 12.43 -47.21 -1.19
N PRO A 199 12.56 -48.49 -1.60
CA PRO A 199 12.70 -48.86 -3.00
C PRO A 199 11.48 -48.47 -3.85
N ASP A 200 10.27 -48.48 -3.28
CA ASP A 200 9.05 -48.13 -4.00
C ASP A 200 9.00 -46.63 -4.27
N ALA A 201 9.28 -45.80 -3.25
CA ALA A 201 9.36 -44.36 -3.40
C ALA A 201 10.50 -43.95 -4.37
N LEU A 202 11.65 -44.64 -4.31
CA LEU A 202 12.75 -44.42 -5.25
C LEU A 202 12.35 -44.80 -6.68
N ALA A 203 11.63 -45.91 -6.86
CA ALA A 203 11.12 -46.32 -8.17
C ALA A 203 10.13 -45.28 -8.71
N VAL A 204 9.25 -44.69 -7.90
CA VAL A 204 8.29 -43.67 -8.35
C VAL A 204 8.97 -42.37 -8.82
N ARG A 205 10.18 -42.07 -8.34
CA ARG A 205 10.92 -40.84 -8.67
C ARG A 205 11.03 -40.59 -10.19
N GLY A 206 11.36 -41.60 -10.98
CA GLY A 206 11.45 -41.48 -12.44
C GLY A 206 10.12 -41.08 -13.12
N PHE A 207 8.99 -41.64 -12.68
CA PHE A 207 7.67 -41.25 -13.19
C PHE A 207 7.33 -39.79 -12.92
N ILE A 208 7.72 -39.26 -11.76
CA ILE A 208 7.51 -37.84 -11.42
C ILE A 208 8.32 -36.94 -12.36
N HIS A 209 9.55 -37.34 -12.67
CA HIS A 209 10.34 -36.67 -13.69
C HIS A 209 9.64 -36.71 -15.06
N VAL A 210 9.06 -37.83 -15.47
CA VAL A 210 8.32 -37.93 -16.74
C VAL A 210 7.09 -37.03 -16.78
N ILE A 211 6.27 -37.04 -15.73
CA ILE A 211 5.04 -36.23 -15.64
C ILE A 211 5.35 -34.73 -15.70
N THR A 212 6.53 -34.32 -15.25
CA THR A 212 6.96 -32.92 -15.25
C THR A 212 7.62 -32.48 -16.57
N LEU A 213 7.98 -33.40 -17.48
CA LEU A 213 8.59 -33.07 -18.78
C LEU A 213 7.70 -32.20 -19.68
N PRO A 214 6.39 -32.47 -19.85
CA PRO A 214 5.52 -31.60 -20.64
C PRO A 214 5.47 -30.17 -20.11
N LEU A 215 5.57 -29.98 -18.79
CA LEU A 215 5.63 -28.65 -18.18
C LEU A 215 6.96 -27.93 -18.50
N LEU A 216 8.07 -28.66 -18.49
CA LEU A 216 9.38 -28.13 -18.91
C LEU A 216 9.40 -27.77 -20.41
N MET A 217 8.76 -28.58 -21.24
CA MET A 217 8.61 -28.35 -22.68
C MET A 217 7.69 -27.15 -22.96
N LEU A 218 6.55 -27.05 -22.29
CA LEU A 218 5.64 -25.90 -22.39
C LEU A 218 6.33 -24.60 -21.94
N SER A 219 7.17 -24.67 -20.91
CA SER A 219 7.97 -23.52 -20.49
C SER A 219 8.97 -23.08 -21.56
N SER A 220 9.60 -24.01 -22.28
CA SER A 220 10.60 -23.65 -23.29
C SER A 220 9.95 -22.98 -24.50
N GLU A 221 8.78 -23.45 -24.93
CA GLU A 221 7.97 -22.83 -26.00
C GLU A 221 7.52 -21.41 -25.67
N ARG A 222 6.96 -21.21 -24.47
CA ARG A 222 6.49 -19.89 -24.03
C ARG A 222 7.62 -18.89 -23.77
N SER A 223 8.85 -19.37 -23.58
CA SER A 223 10.01 -18.54 -23.27
C SER A 223 10.77 -17.99 -24.48
N ARG A 224 10.40 -18.41 -25.71
CA ARG A 224 11.16 -18.22 -26.95
C ARG A 224 11.31 -16.76 -27.39
N ASP A 225 10.29 -15.91 -27.15
CA ASP A 225 10.32 -14.46 -27.44
C ASP A 225 10.65 -13.59 -26.21
N TRP A 226 10.85 -14.19 -25.03
CA TRP A 226 10.77 -13.50 -23.74
C TRP A 226 12.11 -13.33 -23.02
N THR A 227 13.17 -14.06 -23.37
CA THR A 227 14.48 -13.93 -22.69
C THR A 227 15.13 -12.53 -22.80
N SER A 228 14.70 -11.69 -23.75
CA SER A 228 15.11 -10.29 -23.89
C SER A 228 14.19 -9.28 -23.17
N LYS A 229 13.00 -9.69 -22.68
CA LYS A 229 11.95 -8.80 -22.15
C LYS A 229 11.51 -9.10 -20.71
N ILE A 230 12.23 -9.95 -19.98
CA ILE A 230 11.93 -10.20 -18.55
C ILE A 230 12.27 -8.95 -17.73
N ARG A 231 11.28 -8.07 -17.52
CA ARG A 231 11.38 -6.98 -16.56
C ARG A 231 11.22 -7.57 -15.15
N LEU A 232 12.34 -7.81 -14.49
CA LEU A 232 12.41 -8.31 -13.12
C LEU A 232 12.26 -7.12 -12.14
N SER A 233 11.35 -7.23 -11.17
CA SER A 233 11.08 -6.16 -10.18
C SER A 233 12.27 -5.97 -9.23
N GLN A 234 12.54 -4.73 -8.80
CA GLN A 234 13.74 -4.35 -8.03
C GLN A 234 13.65 -4.54 -6.51
N LYS A 235 12.62 -5.20 -5.97
CA LYS A 235 12.45 -5.35 -4.51
C LYS A 235 12.46 -6.83 -4.12
N VAL A 236 13.61 -7.33 -3.67
CA VAL A 236 13.75 -8.67 -3.07
C VAL A 236 13.66 -8.53 -1.55
N ALA A 237 12.53 -8.94 -0.97
CA ALA A 237 12.44 -9.20 0.46
C ALA A 237 12.79 -10.68 0.71
N PHE A 238 13.95 -10.93 1.32
CA PHE A 238 14.41 -12.28 1.67
C PHE A 238 13.73 -12.75 2.96
N HIS A 239 12.48 -13.18 2.85
CA HIS A 239 11.82 -14.05 3.83
C HIS A 239 11.41 -15.32 3.09
N SER A 240 12.22 -16.38 3.20
CA SER A 240 11.93 -17.65 2.52
C SER A 240 10.80 -18.37 3.25
N VAL A 241 9.61 -18.23 2.67
CA VAL A 241 8.40 -18.94 3.11
C VAL A 241 8.60 -20.43 2.86
N THR A 242 9.34 -20.81 1.81
CA THR A 242 9.66 -22.22 1.53
C THR A 242 10.53 -22.83 2.63
N LEU A 243 11.50 -22.10 3.18
CA LEU A 243 12.30 -22.61 4.29
C LEU A 243 11.44 -22.83 5.54
N LEU A 244 10.47 -21.94 5.81
CA LEU A 244 9.52 -22.09 6.91
C LEU A 244 8.59 -23.29 6.68
N PHE A 245 8.02 -23.45 5.48
CA PHE A 245 7.17 -24.60 5.15
C PHE A 245 7.94 -25.92 5.14
N ALA A 246 9.16 -25.95 4.58
CA ALA A 246 10.02 -27.12 4.61
C ALA A 246 10.40 -27.48 6.05
N GLY A 247 10.75 -26.49 6.88
CA GLY A 247 11.02 -26.69 8.31
C GLY A 247 9.79 -27.20 9.07
N ALA A 248 8.63 -26.62 8.84
CA ALA A 248 7.37 -27.07 9.43
C ALA A 248 6.99 -28.49 8.99
N TYR A 249 7.19 -28.81 7.71
CA TYR A 249 7.00 -30.16 7.17
C TYR A 249 7.95 -31.17 7.82
N LEU A 250 9.25 -30.84 7.92
CA LEU A 250 10.23 -31.72 8.57
C LEU A 250 9.93 -31.92 10.05
N LEU A 251 9.52 -30.87 10.77
CA LEU A 251 9.07 -30.98 12.16
C LEU A 251 7.82 -31.85 12.29
N PHE A 252 6.86 -31.70 11.37
CA PHE A 252 5.66 -32.52 11.32
C PHE A 252 6.01 -34.00 11.09
N VAL A 253 6.80 -34.31 10.06
CA VAL A 253 7.23 -35.68 9.75
C VAL A 253 8.07 -36.27 10.89
N ALA A 254 8.98 -35.49 11.48
CA ALA A 254 9.74 -35.92 12.66
C ALA A 254 8.83 -36.21 13.86
N GLY A 255 7.79 -35.39 14.07
CA GLY A 255 6.78 -35.60 15.10
C GLY A 255 5.94 -36.86 14.86
N VAL A 256 5.49 -37.09 13.62
CA VAL A 256 4.80 -38.32 13.22
C VAL A 256 5.71 -39.53 13.41
N GLY A 257 6.97 -39.46 12.99
CA GLY A 257 7.96 -40.52 13.17
C GLY A 257 8.21 -40.85 14.65
N TYR A 258 8.36 -39.82 15.50
CA TYR A 258 8.49 -39.99 16.94
C TYR A 258 7.25 -40.65 17.55
N TYR A 259 6.06 -40.21 17.16
CA TYR A 259 4.80 -40.78 17.62
C TYR A 259 4.65 -42.24 17.22
N VAL A 260 4.89 -42.58 15.94
CA VAL A 260 4.83 -43.95 15.43
C VAL A 260 5.83 -44.85 16.15
N ARG A 261 7.05 -44.36 16.42
CA ARG A 261 8.09 -45.11 17.14
C ARG A 261 7.75 -45.34 18.62
N TYR A 262 7.08 -44.40 19.28
CA TYR A 262 6.74 -44.49 20.71
C TYR A 262 5.47 -45.31 20.96
N PHE A 263 4.45 -45.18 20.12
CA PHE A 263 3.16 -45.87 20.28
C PHE A 263 3.04 -47.18 19.50
N GLY A 264 4.02 -47.50 18.63
CA GLY A 264 4.35 -48.84 18.11
C GLY A 264 3.20 -49.74 17.64
N GLY A 265 2.83 -49.65 16.35
CA GLY A 265 1.94 -50.64 15.69
C GLY A 265 1.64 -50.34 14.21
N ASP A 266 0.78 -51.14 13.58
CA ASP A 266 0.31 -51.05 12.17
C ASP A 266 -0.39 -49.73 11.77
N TRP A 267 -0.48 -48.78 12.70
CA TRP A 267 -1.16 -47.50 12.53
C TRP A 267 -0.45 -46.54 11.57
N GLY A 268 0.82 -46.77 11.22
CA GLY A 268 1.55 -45.94 10.25
C GLY A 268 0.84 -45.85 8.90
N ARG A 269 0.36 -46.99 8.39
CA ARG A 269 -0.40 -47.05 7.12
C ARG A 269 -1.79 -46.44 7.25
N ALA A 270 -2.44 -46.62 8.41
CA ALA A 270 -3.73 -46.00 8.70
C ALA A 270 -3.63 -44.47 8.78
N PHE A 271 -2.55 -43.93 9.35
CA PHE A 271 -2.31 -42.49 9.43
C PHE A 271 -1.98 -41.88 8.06
N GLN A 272 -1.18 -42.58 7.23
CA GLN A 272 -0.92 -42.18 5.84
C GLN A 272 -2.22 -42.14 5.02
N LEU A 273 -3.08 -43.15 5.15
CA LEU A 273 -4.41 -43.18 4.52
C LEU A 273 -5.32 -42.05 5.04
N ALA A 274 -5.33 -41.80 6.35
CA ALA A 274 -6.12 -40.73 6.95
C ALA A 274 -5.67 -39.34 6.45
N LEU A 275 -4.37 -39.13 6.29
CA LEU A 275 -3.82 -37.87 5.76
C LEU A 275 -4.18 -37.68 4.28
N VAL A 276 -4.05 -38.73 3.46
CA VAL A 276 -4.47 -38.69 2.05
C VAL A 276 -5.97 -38.42 1.93
N PHE A 277 -6.78 -39.08 2.77
CA PHE A 277 -8.23 -38.87 2.81
C PHE A 277 -8.58 -37.44 3.27
N ALA A 278 -7.91 -36.91 4.28
CA ALA A 278 -8.09 -35.53 4.73
C ALA A 278 -7.69 -34.52 3.63
N GLY A 279 -6.61 -34.79 2.89
CA GLY A 279 -6.20 -34.00 1.72
C GLY A 279 -7.25 -34.03 0.61
N LEU A 280 -7.76 -35.21 0.26
CA LEU A 280 -8.84 -35.38 -0.74
C LEU A 280 -10.14 -34.71 -0.29
N LEU A 281 -10.50 -34.80 0.98
CA LEU A 281 -11.68 -34.14 1.55
C LEU A 281 -11.53 -32.61 1.47
N THR A 282 -10.36 -32.09 1.85
CA THR A 282 -10.06 -30.65 1.77
C THR A 282 -10.12 -30.16 0.32
N LEU A 283 -9.57 -30.93 -0.62
CA LEU A 283 -9.64 -30.65 -2.05
C LEU A 283 -11.09 -30.70 -2.57
N GLY A 284 -11.89 -31.67 -2.13
CA GLY A 284 -13.31 -31.78 -2.44
C GLY A 284 -14.12 -30.58 -1.95
N ILE A 285 -13.89 -30.13 -0.72
CA ILE A 285 -14.51 -28.91 -0.15
C ILE A 285 -14.13 -27.68 -0.99
N LEU A 286 -12.87 -27.56 -1.40
CA LEU A 286 -12.38 -26.50 -2.30
C LEU A 286 -13.05 -26.55 -3.69
N LEU A 287 -13.28 -27.74 -4.25
CA LEU A 287 -13.92 -27.92 -5.56
C LEU A 287 -15.42 -27.64 -5.55
N VAL A 288 -16.11 -27.85 -4.42
CA VAL A 288 -17.56 -27.62 -4.30
C VAL A 288 -17.88 -26.20 -3.81
N SER A 289 -17.10 -25.64 -2.88
CA SER A 289 -17.43 -24.36 -2.24
C SER A 289 -16.83 -23.13 -2.96
N GLY A 290 -17.68 -22.38 -3.67
CA GLY A 290 -17.30 -21.11 -4.31
C GLY A 290 -16.84 -20.03 -3.32
N SER A 291 -17.45 -19.95 -2.14
CA SER A 291 -17.11 -18.95 -1.11
C SER A 291 -15.77 -19.25 -0.42
N MET A 292 -15.46 -20.53 -0.16
CA MET A 292 -14.17 -20.94 0.40
C MET A 292 -13.03 -20.66 -0.59
N ARG A 293 -13.24 -20.95 -1.89
CA ARG A 293 -12.29 -20.59 -2.96
C ARG A 293 -12.02 -19.09 -3.00
N ALA A 294 -13.06 -18.27 -2.90
CA ALA A 294 -12.92 -16.82 -2.90
C ALA A 294 -12.14 -16.33 -1.67
N LYS A 295 -12.46 -16.83 -0.46
CA LYS A 295 -11.75 -16.48 0.78
C LYS A 295 -10.27 -16.89 0.73
N ILE A 296 -9.97 -18.10 0.29
CA ILE A 296 -8.59 -18.59 0.14
C ILE A 296 -7.85 -17.79 -0.93
N LYS A 297 -8.49 -17.48 -2.06
CA LYS A 297 -7.91 -16.63 -3.11
C LYS A 297 -7.58 -15.24 -2.57
N VAL A 298 -8.43 -14.65 -1.72
CA VAL A 298 -8.16 -13.37 -1.06
C VAL A 298 -7.06 -13.50 0.00
N LEU A 299 -7.07 -14.55 0.82
CA LEU A 299 -6.08 -14.77 1.88
C LEU A 299 -4.69 -15.02 1.30
N VAL A 300 -4.58 -15.89 0.30
CA VAL A 300 -3.35 -16.11 -0.48
C VAL A 300 -2.98 -14.82 -1.23
N GLY A 301 -3.97 -14.15 -1.82
CA GLY A 301 -3.92 -12.78 -2.34
C GLY A 301 -3.12 -11.83 -1.45
N LYS A 302 -3.56 -11.72 -0.19
CA LYS A 302 -3.03 -10.81 0.83
C LYS A 302 -1.61 -11.13 1.28
N HIS A 303 -1.24 -12.41 1.34
CA HIS A 303 0.02 -12.82 1.96
C HIS A 303 1.11 -13.24 0.96
N PHE A 304 0.75 -13.60 -0.27
CA PHE A 304 1.68 -14.20 -1.25
C PHE A 304 1.87 -13.38 -2.52
N PHE A 305 0.98 -12.44 -2.85
CA PHE A 305 1.11 -11.62 -4.06
C PHE A 305 1.74 -10.27 -3.77
N HIS A 306 2.49 -9.78 -4.75
CA HIS A 306 3.11 -8.48 -4.70
C HIS A 306 2.03 -7.39 -4.79
N TYR A 307 2.11 -6.38 -3.93
CA TYR A 307 1.22 -5.23 -3.96
C TYR A 307 1.38 -4.48 -5.28
N ARG A 308 0.26 -4.17 -5.96
CA ARG A 308 0.21 -3.39 -7.21
C ARG A 308 0.56 -1.93 -6.96
N TYR A 309 0.27 -1.41 -5.77
CA TYR A 309 0.54 -0.02 -5.39
C TYR A 309 1.76 0.07 -4.47
N ASP A 310 2.62 1.07 -4.70
CA ASP A 310 3.54 1.52 -3.66
C ASP A 310 2.75 2.41 -2.69
N TYR A 311 2.18 1.80 -1.64
CA TYR A 311 1.38 2.49 -0.64
C TYR A 311 2.08 3.73 -0.07
N ARG A 312 3.41 3.74 0.02
CA ARG A 312 4.14 4.90 0.52
C ARG A 312 3.99 6.08 -0.45
N GLU A 313 4.19 5.84 -1.74
CA GLU A 313 4.06 6.90 -2.75
C GLU A 313 2.62 7.39 -2.85
N GLU A 314 1.66 6.47 -2.92
CA GLU A 314 0.23 6.81 -3.00
C GLU A 314 -0.23 7.57 -1.75
N TRP A 315 0.22 7.15 -0.56
CA TRP A 315 -0.05 7.84 0.69
C TRP A 315 0.56 9.24 0.72
N LEU A 316 1.83 9.39 0.32
CA LEU A 316 2.49 10.70 0.28
C LEU A 316 1.77 11.65 -0.69
N ARG A 317 1.45 11.19 -1.92
CA ARG A 317 0.69 11.98 -2.90
C ARG A 317 -0.69 12.38 -2.35
N PHE A 318 -1.38 11.46 -1.68
CA PHE A 318 -2.67 11.74 -1.06
C PHE A 318 -2.57 12.80 0.03
N THR A 319 -1.65 12.63 0.98
CA THR A 319 -1.46 13.62 2.05
C THR A 319 -1.05 14.98 1.50
N GLN A 320 -0.19 15.01 0.48
CA GLN A 320 0.21 16.25 -0.17
C GLN A 320 -0.99 16.94 -0.84
N THR A 321 -1.86 16.18 -1.51
CA THR A 321 -3.09 16.67 -2.15
C THR A 321 -4.04 17.30 -1.13
N LEU A 322 -4.19 16.72 0.06
CA LEU A 322 -5.01 17.27 1.14
C LEU A 322 -4.43 18.55 1.75
N THR A 323 -3.12 18.79 1.62
CA THR A 323 -2.44 19.96 2.19
C THR A 323 -2.19 21.10 1.20
N THR A 324 -2.56 20.96 -0.07
CA THR A 324 -2.09 21.89 -1.13
C THR A 324 -2.79 23.27 -1.12
N GLN A 325 -3.92 23.48 -0.40
CA GLN A 325 -4.56 24.81 -0.30
C GLN A 325 -5.27 25.04 1.03
N ASP A 326 -5.16 26.26 1.56
CA ASP A 326 -5.68 26.67 2.89
C ASP A 326 -7.14 27.16 2.89
N SER A 327 -7.89 27.01 1.79
CA SER A 327 -9.28 27.49 1.72
C SER A 327 -10.26 26.38 2.14
N PRO A 328 -11.13 26.61 3.15
CA PRO A 328 -12.11 25.60 3.61
C PRO A 328 -13.05 25.12 2.48
N GLN A 329 -13.39 26.01 1.56
CA GLN A 329 -14.32 25.75 0.46
C GLN A 329 -13.73 24.83 -0.62
N SER A 330 -12.40 24.84 -0.84
CA SER A 330 -11.73 23.95 -1.80
C SER A 330 -11.42 22.57 -1.23
N MET A 331 -11.54 22.38 0.09
CA MET A 331 -11.14 21.17 0.79
C MET A 331 -11.97 19.94 0.41
N GLY A 332 -13.29 20.10 0.30
CA GLY A 332 -14.17 19.01 -0.14
C GLY A 332 -13.78 18.49 -1.53
N GLN A 333 -13.38 19.38 -2.44
CA GLN A 333 -12.87 18.99 -3.76
C GLN A 333 -11.52 18.28 -3.68
N GLN A 334 -10.63 18.65 -2.75
CA GLN A 334 -9.34 17.97 -2.55
C GLN A 334 -9.51 16.56 -2.02
N VAL A 335 -10.46 16.32 -1.10
CA VAL A 335 -10.79 14.97 -0.64
C VAL A 335 -11.26 14.10 -1.81
N ILE A 336 -12.18 14.63 -2.63
CA ILE A 336 -12.65 13.92 -3.83
C ILE A 336 -11.47 13.62 -4.76
N ARG A 337 -10.63 14.61 -5.09
CA ARG A 337 -9.47 14.44 -5.97
C ARG A 337 -8.44 13.46 -5.42
N GLY A 338 -8.15 13.53 -4.12
CA GLY A 338 -7.19 12.67 -3.46
C GLY A 338 -7.60 11.19 -3.56
N LEU A 339 -8.87 10.88 -3.29
CA LEU A 339 -9.40 9.53 -3.44
C LEU A 339 -9.52 9.11 -4.91
N ALA A 340 -9.98 10.01 -5.78
CA ALA A 340 -10.15 9.73 -7.20
C ALA A 340 -8.82 9.42 -7.89
N ASN A 341 -7.74 10.13 -7.54
CA ASN A 341 -6.41 9.93 -8.13
C ASN A 341 -5.83 8.54 -7.85
N MET A 342 -6.14 7.93 -6.69
CA MET A 342 -5.68 6.57 -6.35
C MET A 342 -6.22 5.49 -7.29
N VAL A 343 -7.37 5.77 -7.92
CA VAL A 343 -8.09 4.84 -8.80
C VAL A 343 -8.36 5.44 -10.17
N GLU A 344 -7.57 6.43 -10.60
CA GLU A 344 -7.68 7.10 -11.90
C GLU A 344 -9.11 7.51 -12.29
N SER A 345 -9.92 7.87 -11.28
CA SER A 345 -11.30 8.29 -11.48
C SER A 345 -11.34 9.74 -11.97
N PRO A 346 -12.12 10.04 -13.03
CA PRO A 346 -12.16 11.37 -13.61
C PRO A 346 -13.01 12.38 -12.81
N ALA A 347 -13.85 11.90 -11.89
CA ALA A 347 -14.89 12.70 -11.25
C ALA A 347 -15.38 12.08 -9.93
N GLY A 348 -15.97 12.90 -9.08
CA GLY A 348 -16.62 12.44 -7.86
C GLY A 348 -17.44 13.50 -7.14
N MET A 349 -18.19 13.09 -6.13
CA MET A 349 -18.95 13.96 -5.23
C MET A 349 -18.76 13.55 -3.78
N LEU A 350 -18.80 14.53 -2.89
CA LEU A 350 -18.69 14.37 -1.45
C LEU A 350 -20.03 14.71 -0.82
N CYS A 351 -20.59 13.75 -0.08
CA CYS A 351 -21.77 13.96 0.74
C CYS A 351 -21.35 13.98 2.21
N LEU A 352 -21.66 15.06 2.92
CA LEU A 352 -21.38 15.19 4.36
C LEU A 352 -22.68 15.33 5.14
N ARG A 353 -22.62 14.96 6.40
CA ARG A 353 -23.65 15.30 7.38
C ARG A 353 -23.38 16.70 7.93
N GLU A 354 -24.35 17.58 7.85
CA GLU A 354 -24.27 18.91 8.45
C GLU A 354 -24.52 18.83 9.97
N ALA A 355 -23.90 19.71 10.75
CA ALA A 355 -24.04 19.68 12.21
C ALA A 355 -25.50 19.97 12.61
N GLY A 356 -26.14 19.02 13.31
CA GLY A 356 -27.53 19.13 13.75
C GLY A 356 -28.58 18.66 12.75
N GLN A 357 -28.18 18.13 11.60
CA GLN A 357 -29.07 17.45 10.65
C GLN A 357 -28.73 15.96 10.58
N ASP A 358 -29.75 15.10 10.46
CA ASP A 358 -29.59 13.65 10.28
C ASP A 358 -29.50 13.22 8.81
N ASN A 359 -29.26 14.18 7.92
CA ASN A 359 -29.23 13.94 6.49
C ASN A 359 -27.84 14.18 5.91
N TYR A 360 -27.43 13.33 4.99
CA TYR A 360 -26.27 13.51 4.13
C TYR A 360 -26.69 14.27 2.88
N VAL A 361 -25.97 15.35 2.58
CA VAL A 361 -26.20 16.20 1.40
C VAL A 361 -24.90 16.44 0.66
N GLN A 362 -24.97 16.68 -0.65
CA GLN A 362 -23.79 16.98 -1.46
C GLN A 362 -23.17 18.33 -1.02
N THR A 363 -21.98 18.28 -0.43
CA THR A 363 -21.25 19.47 0.01
C THR A 363 -20.19 19.91 -0.99
N ALA A 364 -19.62 18.95 -1.75
CA ALA A 364 -18.65 19.26 -2.79
C ALA A 364 -18.78 18.34 -4.00
N ARG A 365 -18.34 18.85 -5.15
CA ARG A 365 -18.34 18.12 -6.42
C ARG A 365 -17.08 18.40 -7.21
N TRP A 366 -16.66 17.40 -7.97
CA TRP A 366 -15.57 17.53 -8.94
C TRP A 366 -15.94 16.74 -10.21
N ASN A 367 -16.11 17.46 -11.32
CA ASN A 367 -16.48 16.89 -12.63
C ASN A 367 -17.76 16.03 -12.64
N LEU A 368 -18.64 16.17 -11.65
CA LEU A 368 -19.99 15.58 -11.61
C LEU A 368 -21.07 16.68 -11.60
N PRO A 369 -22.29 16.38 -12.09
CA PRO A 369 -23.43 17.28 -11.96
C PRO A 369 -23.78 17.53 -10.50
N GLU A 370 -24.52 18.61 -10.28
CA GLU A 370 -25.10 18.93 -8.97
C GLU A 370 -26.25 17.97 -8.69
N CYS A 371 -26.31 17.48 -7.46
CA CYS A 371 -27.28 16.53 -6.96
C CYS A 371 -27.91 17.13 -5.71
N THR A 372 -29.22 17.38 -5.75
CA THR A 372 -30.00 17.92 -4.63
C THR A 372 -30.61 16.83 -3.76
N ALA A 373 -30.31 15.55 -4.06
CA ALA A 373 -30.79 14.43 -3.26
C ALA A 373 -30.17 14.47 -1.85
N SER A 374 -30.96 13.99 -0.89
CA SER A 374 -30.59 13.93 0.51
C SER A 374 -30.83 12.51 1.01
N GLU A 375 -29.86 11.95 1.72
CA GLU A 375 -29.94 10.59 2.25
C GLU A 375 -30.04 10.62 3.77
N VAL A 376 -30.99 9.89 4.34
CA VAL A 376 -31.22 9.87 5.79
C VAL A 376 -30.18 8.97 6.46
N HIS A 377 -29.66 9.38 7.62
CA HIS A 377 -28.65 8.64 8.38
C HIS A 377 -29.07 7.21 8.74
N ASP A 378 -30.36 7.02 9.05
CA ASP A 378 -30.93 5.72 9.40
C ASP A 378 -31.36 4.88 8.19
N SER A 379 -31.02 5.27 6.96
CA SER A 379 -31.31 4.46 5.78
C SER A 379 -30.58 3.10 5.81
N PRO A 380 -31.13 2.04 5.20
CA PRO A 380 -30.45 0.74 5.08
C PRO A 380 -29.06 0.86 4.45
N PHE A 381 -28.91 1.77 3.49
CA PHE A 381 -27.65 2.08 2.83
C PHE A 381 -26.61 2.69 3.79
N CYS A 382 -26.98 3.72 4.55
CA CYS A 382 -26.09 4.34 5.52
C CYS A 382 -25.74 3.37 6.66
N GLN A 383 -26.69 2.59 7.16
CA GLN A 383 -26.44 1.56 8.18
C GLN A 383 -25.47 0.49 7.69
N PHE A 384 -25.58 0.07 6.43
CA PHE A 384 -24.61 -0.84 5.82
C PHE A 384 -23.20 -0.23 5.77
N LEU A 385 -23.07 1.03 5.34
CA LEU A 385 -21.78 1.73 5.30
C LEU A 385 -21.16 1.89 6.70
N ILE A 386 -21.96 2.24 7.70
CA ILE A 386 -21.52 2.40 9.10
C ILE A 386 -21.07 1.07 9.69
N SER A 387 -21.86 0.00 9.52
CA SER A 387 -21.57 -1.31 10.12
C SER A 387 -20.40 -2.04 9.44
N SER A 388 -20.31 -1.96 8.11
CA SER A 388 -19.27 -2.64 7.35
C SER A 388 -17.98 -1.82 7.25
N GLY A 389 -18.09 -0.50 7.07
CA GLY A 389 -17.00 0.36 6.63
C GLY A 389 -16.43 -0.04 5.26
N TRP A 390 -17.21 -0.74 4.43
CA TRP A 390 -16.76 -1.27 3.15
C TRP A 390 -16.93 -0.26 2.03
N VAL A 391 -15.99 -0.28 1.08
CA VAL A 391 -16.15 0.41 -0.20
C VAL A 391 -17.12 -0.42 -1.04
N ILE A 392 -18.21 0.20 -1.49
CA ILE A 392 -19.18 -0.46 -2.36
C ILE A 392 -18.77 -0.25 -3.81
N ASN A 393 -18.68 -1.34 -4.57
CA ASN A 393 -18.49 -1.28 -6.01
C ASN A 393 -19.84 -1.49 -6.72
N MET A 394 -20.34 -0.44 -7.35
CA MET A 394 -21.63 -0.41 -8.05
C MET A 394 -21.68 -1.39 -9.23
N GLU A 395 -20.58 -1.58 -9.95
CA GLU A 395 -20.51 -2.54 -11.07
C GLU A 395 -20.58 -3.98 -10.55
N GLU A 396 -19.90 -4.27 -9.43
CA GLU A 396 -19.94 -5.57 -8.78
C GLU A 396 -21.32 -5.86 -8.18
N TYR A 397 -21.93 -4.87 -7.53
CA TYR A 397 -23.27 -4.98 -6.97
C TYR A 397 -24.32 -5.28 -8.05
N ARG A 398 -24.23 -4.64 -9.22
CA ARG A 398 -25.13 -4.91 -10.37
C ARG A 398 -25.02 -6.34 -10.89
N CYS A 399 -23.83 -6.96 -10.83
CA CYS A 399 -23.61 -8.32 -11.30
C CYS A 399 -23.90 -9.39 -10.22
N PHE A 400 -23.58 -9.08 -8.96
CA PHE A 400 -23.60 -10.03 -7.83
C PHE A 400 -24.13 -9.37 -6.55
N PRO A 401 -25.42 -8.99 -6.49
CA PRO A 401 -25.99 -8.27 -5.34
C PRO A 401 -25.93 -9.09 -4.03
N ALA A 402 -26.04 -10.42 -4.13
CA ALA A 402 -25.97 -11.34 -2.97
C ALA A 402 -24.64 -11.28 -2.19
N ARG A 403 -23.58 -10.66 -2.73
CA ARG A 403 -22.31 -10.45 -2.01
C ARG A 403 -22.37 -9.33 -0.99
N TYR A 404 -23.39 -8.47 -1.06
CA TYR A 404 -23.57 -7.29 -0.21
C TYR A 404 -24.68 -7.50 0.83
N ASN A 405 -24.99 -8.75 1.22
CA ASN A 405 -25.98 -9.10 2.25
C ASN A 405 -27.32 -8.34 2.10
N ASP A 406 -27.89 -8.37 0.88
CA ASP A 406 -29.18 -7.74 0.55
C ASP A 406 -29.23 -6.21 0.78
N LEU A 407 -28.09 -5.52 0.65
CA LEU A 407 -28.00 -4.06 0.59
C LEU A 407 -29.00 -3.48 -0.41
N GLU A 408 -29.81 -2.51 0.01
CA GLU A 408 -30.68 -1.71 -0.85
C GLU A 408 -30.01 -0.38 -1.22
N ILE A 409 -29.88 -0.11 -2.52
CA ILE A 409 -29.28 1.13 -3.02
C ILE A 409 -30.38 2.18 -3.24
N PRO A 410 -30.23 3.42 -2.73
CA PRO A 410 -31.18 4.50 -2.96
C PRO A 410 -31.40 4.81 -4.44
N GLY A 411 -32.64 5.16 -4.82
CA GLY A 411 -33.02 5.42 -6.20
C GLY A 411 -32.19 6.53 -6.86
N TRP A 412 -31.97 7.65 -6.14
CA TRP A 412 -31.18 8.78 -6.64
C TRP A 412 -29.72 8.41 -6.94
N LEU A 413 -29.15 7.45 -6.20
CA LEU A 413 -27.76 7.01 -6.40
C LEU A 413 -27.62 6.24 -7.72
N SER A 414 -28.69 5.58 -8.16
CA SER A 414 -28.75 4.91 -9.46
C SER A 414 -28.87 5.90 -10.63
N GLU A 415 -29.37 7.11 -10.37
CA GLU A 415 -29.49 8.20 -11.36
C GLU A 415 -28.16 8.94 -11.56
N VAL A 416 -27.21 8.81 -10.62
CA VAL A 416 -25.88 9.43 -10.74
C VAL A 416 -25.13 8.80 -11.92
N PRO A 417 -24.75 9.59 -12.94
CA PRO A 417 -24.09 9.06 -14.13
C PRO A 417 -22.71 8.52 -13.76
N ASN A 418 -22.41 7.31 -14.23
CA ASN A 418 -21.13 6.61 -14.04
C ASN A 418 -20.72 6.40 -12.58
N ALA A 419 -21.65 6.37 -11.61
CA ALA A 419 -21.32 6.04 -10.23
C ALA A 419 -20.69 4.64 -10.13
N TRP A 420 -19.48 4.57 -9.55
CA TRP A 420 -18.66 3.37 -9.53
C TRP A 420 -18.30 2.91 -8.13
N LEU A 421 -17.58 3.74 -7.36
CA LEU A 421 -17.13 3.39 -6.01
C LEU A 421 -17.72 4.34 -4.99
N ILE A 422 -18.24 3.77 -3.91
CA ILE A 422 -18.76 4.52 -2.76
C ILE A 422 -17.83 4.26 -1.59
N VAL A 423 -17.12 5.30 -1.17
CA VAL A 423 -16.11 5.24 -0.12
C VAL A 423 -16.68 5.90 1.14
N PRO A 424 -16.95 5.15 2.23
CA PRO A 424 -17.39 5.75 3.49
C PRO A 424 -16.25 6.53 4.16
N LEU A 425 -16.60 7.67 4.75
CA LEU A 425 -15.69 8.54 5.49
C LEU A 425 -15.92 8.36 6.99
N MET A 426 -15.18 7.42 7.58
CA MET A 426 -15.34 7.01 8.97
C MET A 426 -14.33 7.70 9.90
N VAL A 427 -14.79 8.19 11.04
CA VAL A 427 -13.95 8.60 12.17
C VAL A 427 -14.32 7.72 13.36
N GLY A 428 -13.47 6.73 13.68
CA GLY A 428 -13.83 5.70 14.65
C GLY A 428 -15.02 4.86 14.14
N HIS A 429 -16.13 4.90 14.86
CA HIS A 429 -17.39 4.23 14.48
C HIS A 429 -18.42 5.16 13.84
N ASP A 430 -18.15 6.47 13.78
CA ASP A 430 -19.08 7.45 13.24
C ASP A 430 -18.76 7.79 11.78
N MET A 431 -19.79 7.77 10.92
CA MET A 431 -19.67 8.18 9.52
C MET A 431 -19.93 9.68 9.36
N GLN A 432 -18.89 10.43 9.02
CA GLN A 432 -19.00 11.86 8.72
C GLN A 432 -19.66 12.11 7.36
N GLY A 433 -19.53 11.15 6.45
CA GLY A 433 -20.05 11.23 5.09
C GLY A 433 -19.58 10.09 4.22
N PHE A 434 -19.76 10.24 2.92
CA PHE A 434 -19.27 9.29 1.93
C PHE A 434 -18.91 10.01 0.62
N VAL A 435 -17.99 9.42 -0.14
CA VAL A 435 -17.58 9.91 -1.45
C VAL A 435 -18.04 8.94 -2.52
N ILE A 436 -18.66 9.46 -3.57
CA ILE A 436 -19.01 8.70 -4.77
C ILE A 436 -18.01 9.06 -5.86
N LEU A 437 -17.30 8.06 -6.38
CA LEU A 437 -16.36 8.20 -7.49
C LEU A 437 -16.98 7.69 -8.79
N ALA A 438 -16.68 8.38 -9.88
CA ALA A 438 -17.08 7.93 -11.21
C ALA A 438 -16.19 6.78 -11.71
N SER A 439 -16.68 5.98 -12.67
CA SER A 439 -15.90 4.90 -13.30
C SER A 439 -14.53 5.40 -13.78
N ALA A 440 -13.49 4.62 -13.51
CA ALA A 440 -12.11 4.94 -13.88
C ALA A 440 -11.95 5.15 -15.40
N ARG A 441 -10.99 6.00 -15.79
CA ARG A 441 -10.66 6.23 -17.21
C ARG A 441 -10.11 4.99 -17.89
N THR A 442 -9.38 4.18 -17.13
CA THR A 442 -8.84 2.89 -17.52
C THR A 442 -9.54 1.80 -16.72
N PRO A 443 -9.81 0.61 -17.30
CA PRO A 443 -10.45 -0.46 -16.57
C PRO A 443 -9.53 -0.98 -15.45
N ILE A 444 -9.81 -0.54 -14.22
CA ILE A 444 -9.10 -0.96 -13.03
C ILE A 444 -9.86 -2.11 -12.38
N SER A 445 -9.20 -3.25 -12.21
CA SER A 445 -9.73 -4.32 -11.38
C SER A 445 -9.71 -3.89 -9.91
N VAL A 446 -10.90 -3.69 -9.34
CA VAL A 446 -11.10 -3.38 -7.92
C VAL A 446 -10.96 -4.69 -7.15
N ASN A 447 -9.75 -4.91 -6.65
CA ASN A 447 -9.43 -6.05 -5.80
C ASN A 447 -9.42 -5.61 -4.32
N TRP A 448 -9.07 -6.54 -3.43
CA TRP A 448 -8.96 -6.27 -1.99
C TRP A 448 -7.97 -5.13 -1.69
N GLU A 449 -6.93 -4.96 -2.51
CA GLU A 449 -5.88 -3.96 -2.34
C GLU A 449 -6.43 -2.54 -2.53
N VAL A 450 -7.17 -2.31 -3.62
CA VAL A 450 -7.83 -1.04 -3.90
C VAL A 450 -8.85 -0.71 -2.81
N ASN A 451 -9.64 -1.69 -2.37
CA ASN A 451 -10.63 -1.50 -1.31
C ASN A 451 -9.97 -1.12 0.02
N ASP A 452 -8.92 -1.82 0.44
CA ASP A 452 -8.20 -1.51 1.69
C ASP A 452 -7.48 -0.15 1.60
N LEU A 453 -6.91 0.20 0.44
CA LEU A 453 -6.30 1.51 0.17
C LEU A 453 -7.34 2.63 0.29
N LEU A 454 -8.45 2.54 -0.44
CA LEU A 454 -9.52 3.54 -0.42
C LEU A 454 -10.18 3.66 0.94
N ARG A 455 -10.39 2.54 1.65
CA ARG A 455 -10.93 2.55 3.01
C ARG A 455 -10.01 3.32 3.95
N THR A 456 -8.71 3.03 3.91
CA THR A 456 -7.72 3.70 4.76
C THR A 456 -7.61 5.19 4.44
N ALA A 457 -7.57 5.53 3.14
CA ALA A 457 -7.56 6.91 2.67
C ALA A 457 -8.85 7.67 3.05
N GLY A 458 -10.01 6.99 2.98
CA GLY A 458 -11.31 7.52 3.39
C GLY A 458 -11.34 7.88 4.87
N CYS A 459 -10.85 7.00 5.75
CA CYS A 459 -10.74 7.30 7.19
C CYS A 459 -9.84 8.52 7.47
N GLN A 460 -8.73 8.65 6.74
CA GLN A 460 -7.84 9.79 6.87
C GLN A 460 -8.47 11.08 6.36
N ALA A 461 -9.17 11.03 5.23
CA ALA A 461 -9.94 12.15 4.71
C ALA A 461 -11.02 12.59 5.71
N ALA A 462 -11.73 11.63 6.30
CA ALA A 462 -12.76 11.88 7.31
C ALA A 462 -12.17 12.59 8.54
N SER A 463 -11.02 12.11 9.04
CA SER A 463 -10.32 12.72 10.17
C SER A 463 -9.89 14.16 9.88
N PHE A 464 -9.45 14.41 8.65
CA PHE A 464 -9.05 15.75 8.21
C PHE A 464 -10.25 16.70 8.08
N LEU A 465 -11.36 16.23 7.50
CA LEU A 465 -12.62 16.98 7.42
C LEU A 465 -13.20 17.30 8.80
N ALA A 466 -13.20 16.33 9.72
CA ALA A 466 -13.66 16.54 11.09
C ALA A 466 -12.81 17.59 11.83
N LYS A 467 -11.48 17.54 11.67
CA LYS A 467 -10.58 18.56 12.22
C LYS A 467 -10.90 19.96 11.69
N MET A 468 -11.24 20.06 10.40
CA MET A 468 -11.60 21.34 9.78
C MET A 468 -12.94 21.88 10.27
N GLN A 469 -13.98 21.05 10.30
CA GLN A 469 -15.29 21.44 10.84
C GLN A 469 -15.17 21.92 12.29
N ALA A 470 -14.37 21.22 13.12
CA ALA A 470 -14.09 21.67 14.48
C ALA A 470 -13.35 23.01 14.53
N THR A 471 -12.40 23.23 13.61
CA THR A 471 -11.64 24.51 13.53
C THR A 471 -12.55 25.66 13.10
N GLU A 472 -13.45 25.43 12.14
CA GLU A 472 -14.43 26.42 11.67
C GLU A 472 -15.42 26.80 12.78
N ALA A 473 -15.96 25.81 13.50
CA ALA A 473 -16.82 26.04 14.65
C ALA A 473 -16.09 26.84 15.75
N LEU A 474 -14.82 26.54 16.04
CA LEU A 474 -14.02 27.31 16.99
C LEU A 474 -13.77 28.74 16.54
N LEU A 475 -13.55 28.97 15.24
CA LEU A 475 -13.39 30.31 14.68
C LEU A 475 -14.69 31.11 14.77
N GLU A 476 -15.83 30.48 14.51
CA GLU A 476 -17.14 31.10 14.64
C GLU A 476 -17.42 31.51 16.10
N ILE A 477 -17.19 30.61 17.05
CA ILE A 477 -17.32 30.90 18.49
C ILE A 477 -16.39 32.05 18.90
N ARG A 478 -15.13 32.06 18.44
CA ARG A 478 -14.20 33.16 18.73
C ARG A 478 -14.65 34.49 18.14
N LYS A 479 -15.23 34.50 16.94
CA LYS A 479 -15.79 35.71 16.33
C LYS A 479 -16.96 36.25 17.16
N PHE A 480 -17.84 35.37 17.62
CA PHE A 480 -18.95 35.76 18.51
C PHE A 480 -18.45 36.26 19.87
N ASP A 481 -17.47 35.61 20.50
CA ASP A 481 -16.91 36.06 21.77
C ASP A 481 -16.22 37.44 21.65
N ALA A 482 -15.46 37.66 20.57
CA ALA A 482 -14.85 38.95 20.28
C ALA A 482 -15.92 40.05 20.06
N PHE A 483 -16.97 39.75 19.30
CA PHE A 483 -18.09 40.66 19.08
C PHE A 483 -18.83 40.99 20.39
N ASN A 484 -19.08 39.99 21.24
CA ASN A 484 -19.75 40.17 22.52
C ASN A 484 -18.92 41.03 23.48
N LYS A 485 -17.60 40.81 23.56
CA LYS A 485 -16.68 41.64 24.37
C LYS A 485 -16.65 43.09 23.88
N MET A 486 -16.56 43.30 22.57
CA MET A 486 -16.60 44.64 21.98
C MET A 486 -17.94 45.34 22.30
N SER A 487 -19.05 44.62 22.16
CA SER A 487 -20.39 45.16 22.46
C SER A 487 -20.54 45.54 23.93
N ALA A 488 -20.04 44.72 24.86
CA ALA A 488 -20.07 45.00 26.29
C ALA A 488 -19.27 46.26 26.65
N PHE A 489 -18.09 46.44 26.05
CA PHE A 489 -17.26 47.64 26.22
C PHE A 489 -18.01 48.91 25.74
N VAL A 490 -18.59 48.87 24.55
CA VAL A 490 -19.36 49.99 23.97
C VAL A 490 -20.55 50.35 24.85
N VAL A 491 -21.31 49.36 25.33
CA VAL A 491 -22.47 49.59 26.21
C VAL A 491 -22.05 50.23 27.53
N HIS A 492 -20.96 49.75 28.14
CA HIS A 492 -20.43 50.31 29.38
C HIS A 492 -20.03 51.78 29.22
N ASP A 493 -19.29 52.10 28.16
CA ASP A 493 -18.80 53.47 27.94
C ASP A 493 -19.93 54.42 27.56
N LEU A 494 -20.92 53.96 26.79
CA LEU A 494 -22.13 54.72 26.52
C LEU A 494 -22.89 55.04 27.82
N LYS A 495 -23.05 54.05 28.72
CA LYS A 495 -23.68 54.26 30.03
C LYS A 495 -22.92 55.28 30.88
N ASN A 496 -21.59 55.26 30.84
CA ASN A 496 -20.77 56.23 31.57
C ASN A 496 -20.96 57.65 31.04
N ILE A 497 -20.95 57.83 29.72
CA ILE A 497 -21.21 59.14 29.08
C ILE A 497 -22.60 59.65 29.44
N VAL A 498 -23.63 58.80 29.33
CA VAL A 498 -25.01 59.15 29.70
C VAL A 498 -25.12 59.54 31.17
N THR A 499 -24.43 58.81 32.07
CA THR A 499 -24.45 59.12 33.51
C THR A 499 -23.76 60.45 33.81
N GLN A 500 -22.60 60.71 33.19
CA GLN A 500 -21.87 61.98 33.33
C GLN A 500 -22.73 63.16 32.87
N LEU A 501 -23.31 63.07 31.66
CA LEU A 501 -24.19 64.11 31.12
C LEU A 501 -25.46 64.30 31.97
N SER A 502 -26.02 63.23 32.52
CA SER A 502 -27.20 63.31 33.40
C SER A 502 -26.89 64.02 34.73
N LEU A 503 -25.73 63.74 35.33
CA LEU A 503 -25.28 64.41 36.56
C LEU A 503 -25.02 65.89 36.33
N MET A 504 -24.39 66.22 35.21
CA MET A 504 -24.22 67.61 34.78
C MET A 504 -25.53 68.35 34.63
N LEU A 505 -26.50 67.75 33.91
CA LEU A 505 -27.80 68.36 33.67
C LEU A 505 -28.52 68.66 34.99
N LYS A 506 -28.44 67.73 35.95
CA LYS A 506 -29.03 67.88 37.29
C LYS A 506 -28.35 68.97 38.12
N ASN A 507 -27.03 69.11 38.02
CA ASN A 507 -26.28 70.17 38.72
C ASN A 507 -26.50 71.55 38.09
N ALA A 508 -26.79 71.61 36.79
CA ALA A 508 -27.07 72.86 36.09
C ALA A 508 -28.32 73.56 36.61
N GLU A 509 -29.33 72.82 37.07
CA GLU A 509 -30.54 73.41 37.69
C GLU A 509 -30.23 74.30 38.91
N ARG A 510 -29.15 74.00 39.63
CA ARG A 510 -28.76 74.71 40.87
C ARG A 510 -27.63 75.71 40.70
N HIS A 511 -26.71 75.46 39.78
CA HIS A 511 -25.47 76.22 39.64
C HIS A 511 -25.31 76.94 38.29
N ARG A 512 -26.37 77.02 37.46
CA ARG A 512 -26.34 77.66 36.13
C ARG A 512 -25.72 79.07 36.11
N ASP A 513 -25.88 79.83 37.19
CA ASP A 513 -25.44 81.23 37.27
C ASP A 513 -24.00 81.36 37.81
N ASN A 514 -23.34 80.24 38.18
CA ASN A 514 -21.95 80.21 38.61
C ASN A 514 -21.00 80.09 37.40
N PRO A 515 -20.13 81.09 37.11
CA PRO A 515 -19.22 81.06 35.97
C PRO A 515 -18.19 79.92 36.02
N GLU A 516 -17.72 79.48 37.20
CA GLU A 516 -16.80 78.33 37.30
C GLU A 516 -17.50 77.03 36.88
N PHE A 517 -18.77 76.87 37.26
CA PHE A 517 -19.57 75.72 36.86
C PHE A 517 -19.88 75.71 35.36
N GLN A 518 -20.12 76.88 34.75
CA GLN A 518 -20.31 76.98 33.29
C GLN A 518 -19.06 76.51 32.52
N GLN A 519 -17.87 76.85 33.02
CA GLN A 519 -16.61 76.48 32.40
C GLN A 519 -16.32 74.97 32.53
N ASP A 520 -16.54 74.41 33.72
CA ASP A 520 -16.47 72.96 33.96
C ASP A 520 -17.53 72.20 33.14
N MET A 521 -18.70 72.83 32.93
CA MET A 521 -19.76 72.26 32.13
C MET A 521 -19.34 72.09 30.67
N LEU A 522 -18.83 73.17 30.07
CA LEU A 522 -18.38 73.13 28.69
C LEU A 522 -17.26 72.11 28.48
N MET A 523 -16.30 72.05 29.40
CA MET A 523 -15.21 71.05 29.40
C MET A 523 -15.74 69.60 29.45
N THR A 524 -16.72 69.33 30.32
CA THR A 524 -17.24 67.96 30.49
C THR A 524 -18.10 67.52 29.30
N VAL A 525 -18.87 68.43 28.70
CA VAL A 525 -19.62 68.15 27.46
C VAL A 525 -18.66 67.90 26.30
N ASP A 526 -17.61 68.69 26.15
CA ASP A 526 -16.60 68.51 25.12
C ASP A 526 -15.90 67.14 25.25
N HIS A 527 -15.52 66.76 26.48
CA HIS A 527 -15.00 65.42 26.77
C HIS A 527 -15.99 64.29 26.45
N ALA A 528 -17.29 64.47 26.73
CA ALA A 528 -18.31 63.48 26.40
C ALA A 528 -18.50 63.32 24.89
N VAL A 529 -18.45 64.42 24.14
CA VAL A 529 -18.54 64.44 22.67
C VAL A 529 -17.32 63.75 22.05
N GLU A 530 -16.12 64.06 22.52
CA GLU A 530 -14.89 63.43 22.02
C GLU A 530 -14.87 61.92 22.32
N ARG A 531 -15.34 61.51 23.51
CA ARG A 531 -15.43 60.08 23.87
C ARG A 531 -16.47 59.34 23.01
N MET A 532 -17.61 59.96 22.67
CA MET A 532 -18.56 59.40 21.69
C MET A 532 -17.97 59.30 20.29
N ARG A 533 -17.19 60.31 19.87
CA ARG A 533 -16.48 60.29 18.59
C ARG A 533 -15.50 59.14 18.52
N GLN A 534 -14.71 58.89 19.57
CA GLN A 534 -13.80 57.75 19.68
C GLN A 534 -14.53 56.40 19.65
N LEU A 535 -15.66 56.26 20.34
CA LEU A 535 -16.49 55.04 20.27
C LEU A 535 -17.02 54.77 18.86
N MET A 536 -17.52 55.80 18.16
CA MET A 536 -17.97 55.67 16.77
C MET A 536 -16.83 55.28 15.81
N LEU A 537 -15.59 55.69 16.12
CA LEU A 537 -14.41 55.33 15.36
C LEU A 537 -14.04 53.86 15.53
N GLN A 538 -14.03 53.36 16.77
CA GLN A 538 -13.75 51.96 17.08
C GLN A 538 -14.79 51.00 16.48
N LEU A 539 -16.08 51.37 16.48
CA LEU A 539 -17.13 50.57 15.84
C LEU A 539 -16.98 50.47 14.31
N ARG A 540 -16.32 51.43 13.66
CA ARG A 540 -16.04 51.42 12.22
C ARG A 540 -14.85 50.52 11.83
N GLU A 541 -13.99 50.12 12.77
CA GLU A 541 -12.79 49.33 12.46
C GLU A 541 -13.09 47.89 11.97
N GLY A 542 -14.32 47.40 12.18
CA GLY A 542 -14.78 46.09 11.70
C GLY A 542 -15.46 46.09 10.31
N ALA A 543 -15.75 47.24 9.70
CA ALA A 543 -16.40 47.29 8.39
C ALA A 543 -15.36 47.20 7.27
N LYS A 544 -15.51 46.25 6.34
CA LYS A 544 -14.77 46.27 5.06
C LYS A 544 -15.09 47.59 4.33
N PRO A 545 -14.11 48.44 4.01
CA PRO A 545 -14.38 49.64 3.24
C PRO A 545 -14.88 49.26 1.84
N PRO A 546 -15.90 49.96 1.29
CA PRO A 546 -16.27 49.80 -0.11
C PRO A 546 -15.16 50.39 -0.99
N GLY A 547 -14.43 49.54 -1.70
CA GLY A 547 -13.40 49.96 -2.66
C GLY A 547 -12.29 48.91 -2.79
N GLY A 548 -11.70 48.77 -3.98
CA GLY A 548 -10.49 47.97 -4.17
C GLY A 548 -9.25 48.66 -3.60
N VAL A 549 -8.20 47.89 -3.32
CA VAL A 549 -6.89 48.43 -2.92
C VAL A 549 -6.28 49.16 -4.13
N CYS A 550 -6.11 50.47 -4.04
CA CYS A 550 -5.51 51.31 -5.07
C CYS A 550 -4.07 51.71 -4.69
N GLY A 551 -3.30 52.19 -5.67
CA GLY A 551 -2.02 52.83 -5.41
C GLY A 551 -2.26 54.22 -4.81
N VAL A 552 -1.69 54.48 -3.65
CA VAL A 552 -1.86 55.69 -2.86
C VAL A 552 -0.50 56.37 -2.69
N SER A 553 -0.39 57.64 -3.06
CA SER A 553 0.81 58.45 -2.85
C SER A 553 0.94 58.81 -1.36
N LEU A 554 2.00 58.34 -0.72
CA LEU A 554 2.25 58.65 0.70
C LEU A 554 2.69 60.11 0.89
N ASP A 555 3.31 60.70 -0.12
CA ASP A 555 3.74 62.10 -0.10
C ASP A 555 2.55 63.04 0.00
N ASP A 556 1.48 62.76 -0.75
CA ASP A 556 0.25 63.56 -0.70
C ASP A 556 -0.43 63.45 0.66
N ILE A 557 -0.47 62.25 1.25
CA ILE A 557 -1.02 62.03 2.59
C ILE A 557 -0.20 62.78 3.65
N ALA A 558 1.13 62.69 3.58
CA ALA A 558 2.01 63.34 4.54
C ALA A 558 1.83 64.86 4.51
N GLN A 559 1.78 65.47 3.32
CA GLN A 559 1.52 66.90 3.15
C GLN A 559 0.16 67.34 3.69
N ARG A 560 -0.90 66.53 3.49
CA ARG A 560 -2.23 66.80 4.06
C ARG A 560 -2.20 66.78 5.59
N ILE A 561 -1.56 65.78 6.19
CA ILE A 561 -1.41 65.67 7.66
C ILE A 561 -0.61 66.86 8.21
N GLN A 562 0.51 67.25 7.58
CA GLN A 562 1.30 68.40 8.01
C GLN A 562 0.48 69.68 7.99
N LYS A 563 -0.26 69.93 6.90
CA LYS A 563 -1.10 71.13 6.76
C LYS A 563 -2.19 71.20 7.84
N ASP A 564 -2.79 70.08 8.19
CA ASP A 564 -3.83 70.02 9.22
C ASP A 564 -3.26 70.15 10.64
N LYS A 565 -2.07 69.59 10.92
CA LYS A 565 -1.42 69.70 12.24
C LYS A 565 -0.70 71.02 12.46
N MET A 566 -0.20 71.68 11.40
CA MET A 566 0.35 73.05 11.49
C MET A 566 -0.71 74.04 11.98
N LYS A 567 -2.00 73.85 11.65
CA LYS A 567 -3.10 74.67 12.18
C LYS A 567 -3.27 74.53 13.70
N GLN A 568 -2.75 73.45 14.30
CA GLN A 568 -2.75 73.21 15.74
C GLN A 568 -1.51 73.80 16.44
N GLY A 569 -0.70 74.60 15.72
CA GLY A 569 0.37 75.42 16.31
C GLY A 569 1.72 74.71 16.50
N ARG A 570 1.91 73.50 15.97
CA ARG A 570 3.18 72.76 16.08
C ARG A 570 3.84 72.55 14.71
N PRO A 571 5.14 72.90 14.54
CA PRO A 571 5.84 72.69 13.29
C PRO A 571 6.16 71.20 13.12
N ILE A 572 5.73 70.62 11.99
CA ILE A 572 6.10 69.26 11.57
C ILE A 572 6.99 69.40 10.36
N GLU A 573 8.19 68.83 10.42
CA GLU A 573 9.09 68.71 9.28
C GLU A 573 8.84 67.37 8.58
N ILE A 574 8.70 67.41 7.25
CA ILE A 574 8.53 66.21 6.43
C ILE A 574 9.78 66.06 5.58
N ASP A 575 10.43 64.91 5.70
CA ASP A 575 11.46 64.46 4.78
C ASP A 575 10.95 63.23 4.03
N CYS A 576 10.55 63.43 2.77
CA CYS A 576 10.09 62.38 1.87
C CYS A 576 11.18 62.06 0.85
N GLN A 577 11.62 60.79 0.80
CA GLN A 577 12.46 60.28 -0.27
C GLN A 577 11.58 59.78 -1.43
N GLU A 578 11.90 60.19 -2.65
CA GLU A 578 11.20 59.96 -3.94
C GLU A 578 9.85 59.18 -3.94
N HIS A 579 8.76 59.87 -4.32
CA HIS A 579 7.46 59.36 -4.83
C HIS A 579 7.06 57.96 -4.34
N LEU A 580 6.92 57.81 -3.03
CA LEU A 580 6.57 56.55 -2.41
C LEU A 580 5.07 56.26 -2.56
N VAL A 581 4.76 55.17 -3.28
CA VAL A 581 3.37 54.71 -3.48
C VAL A 581 3.14 53.41 -2.72
N ALA A 582 2.13 53.41 -1.85
CA ALA A 582 1.70 52.22 -1.12
C ALA A 582 0.40 51.67 -1.71
N ARG A 583 0.22 50.34 -1.65
CA ARG A 583 -1.08 49.71 -1.93
C ARG A 583 -1.95 49.78 -0.68
N GLY A 584 -3.04 50.54 -0.73
CA GLY A 584 -3.93 50.69 0.42
C GLY A 584 -5.19 51.48 0.10
N HIS A 585 -5.87 51.92 1.16
CA HIS A 585 -6.97 52.88 1.06
C HIS A 585 -6.45 54.23 1.56
N ASP A 586 -6.58 55.27 0.71
CA ASP A 586 -6.08 56.62 0.96
C ASP A 586 -6.56 57.17 2.33
N GLU A 587 -7.86 57.17 2.59
CA GLU A 587 -8.44 57.65 3.85
C GLU A 587 -7.96 56.87 5.10
N ARG A 588 -7.72 55.56 4.97
CA ARG A 588 -7.32 54.72 6.13
C ARG A 588 -5.84 54.92 6.44
N LEU A 589 -4.99 55.02 5.42
CA LEU A 589 -3.58 55.35 5.57
C LEU A 589 -3.40 56.74 6.18
N GLU A 590 -4.14 57.73 5.67
CA GLU A 590 -4.15 59.08 6.23
C GLU A 590 -4.58 59.10 7.70
N ARG A 591 -5.62 58.33 8.05
CA ARG A 591 -6.05 58.21 9.45
C ARG A 591 -4.98 57.59 10.34
N VAL A 592 -4.41 56.45 9.95
CA VAL A 592 -3.42 55.74 10.78
C VAL A 592 -2.16 56.57 10.98
N LEU A 593 -1.63 57.16 9.90
CA LEU A 593 -0.48 58.05 9.96
C LEU A 593 -0.80 59.32 10.77
N GLY A 594 -1.99 59.90 10.57
CA GLY A 594 -2.45 61.06 11.33
C GLY A 594 -2.58 60.79 12.83
N HIS A 595 -3.01 59.58 13.21
CA HIS A 595 -3.07 59.15 14.62
C HIS A 595 -1.68 58.93 15.21
N LEU A 596 -0.75 58.33 14.46
CA LEU A 596 0.64 58.16 14.91
C LEU A 596 1.31 59.52 15.16
N VAL A 597 1.12 60.46 14.24
CA VAL A 597 1.61 61.83 14.38
C VAL A 597 0.96 62.52 15.58
N GLN A 598 -0.36 62.40 15.76
CA GLN A 598 -1.05 62.96 16.92
C GLN A 598 -0.51 62.40 18.24
N ASN A 599 -0.34 61.08 18.34
CA ASN A 599 0.20 60.43 19.53
C ASN A 599 1.63 60.90 19.84
N ALA A 600 2.46 61.11 18.80
CA ALA A 600 3.81 61.65 18.97
C ALA A 600 3.78 63.10 19.46
N LEU A 601 2.85 63.93 18.96
CA LEU A 601 2.65 65.29 19.46
C LEU A 601 2.18 65.27 20.93
N ASP A 602 1.20 64.45 21.28
CA ASP A 602 0.68 64.36 22.65
C ASP A 602 1.76 63.88 23.65
N ALA A 603 2.67 63.02 23.20
CA ALA A 603 3.83 62.56 23.98
C ALA A 603 4.97 63.58 24.09
N SER A 604 4.97 64.63 23.25
CA SER A 604 5.97 65.69 23.27
C SER A 604 5.60 66.77 24.28
N ALA A 605 6.56 67.20 25.11
CA ALA A 605 6.34 68.23 26.13
C ALA A 605 5.72 69.51 25.50
N PRO A 606 4.76 70.17 26.18
CA PRO A 606 4.22 71.43 25.70
C PRO A 606 5.35 72.45 25.59
N SER A 607 5.49 73.06 24.43
CA SER A 607 6.41 74.17 24.17
C SER A 607 6.01 75.42 24.92
#